data_AF-A0A9J7AXN7-F1
#
_entry.id   AF-A0A9J7AXN7-F1
#
_cell.length_a   1.000
_cell.length_b   1.000
_cell.length_c   1.000
_cell.angle_alpha   90.00
_cell.angle_beta   90.00
_cell.angle_gamma   90.00
#
_symmetry.space_group_name_H-M   'P 1'
#
loop_
_entity.id
_entity.type
_entity.pdbx_description
1 polymer ?
#
loop_
_entity_poly.entity_id
_entity_poly.type
_entity_poly.pdbx_seq_one_letter_code
_entity_poly.pdbx_strand_id
1 'polypeptide(L)'
;MMGARTLGIAFAAVLALTACSSEPPPSGKFPPNPERKAGAAQSLIDTDPSGKRCVVSGGTAAPLSLTTPRLVALSRFGTDPVVDCFADGYFRVRKAVPAIAEPLYSLRIAIPGAVDPAFGPDQKPDQGTRGKLFPQWVRIRLQENVFATEAERDRYYAAEAVRIQQAWGEVERILGRECRNQTKTEAKGLILLTPECRKARRILGERRDSDLAASEINRRQSTIR
;
A
#
# COMPACT_ATOMS: atom_id res chain seq x y z
N MET A 1 -17.56 -54.33 65.77
CA MET A 1 -16.56 -55.38 66.01
C MET A 1 -16.25 -56.06 64.68
N MET A 2 -14.97 -56.14 64.30
CA MET A 2 -14.37 -56.86 63.14
C MET A 2 -14.87 -56.43 61.74
N GLY A 3 -14.05 -56.08 60.74
CA GLY A 3 -12.60 -56.15 60.55
C GLY A 3 -12.31 -56.65 59.13
N ALA A 4 -11.59 -55.88 58.30
CA ALA A 4 -10.79 -56.31 57.13
C ALA A 4 -10.09 -55.05 56.54
N ARG A 5 -8.80 -54.82 56.77
CA ARG A 5 -7.59 -55.40 56.13
C ARG A 5 -7.20 -54.74 54.79
N THR A 6 -6.13 -53.94 54.90
CA THR A 6 -4.94 -53.84 54.02
C THR A 6 -5.08 -53.56 52.53
N LEU A 7 -4.53 -52.41 52.11
CA LEU A 7 -3.54 -52.16 51.04
C LEU A 7 -3.37 -50.63 51.03
N GLY A 8 -2.22 -49.97 51.01
CA GLY A 8 -0.84 -50.34 50.79
C GLY A 8 -0.12 -49.04 50.41
N ILE A 9 1.13 -48.92 50.87
CA ILE A 9 2.18 -48.09 50.27
C ILE A 9 2.12 -46.58 50.58
N ALA A 10 2.94 -46.22 51.58
CA ALA A 10 3.54 -44.90 51.71
C ALA A 10 4.48 -44.64 50.52
N PHE A 11 4.39 -43.45 49.92
CA PHE A 11 5.47 -42.91 49.09
C PHE A 11 5.90 -41.57 49.67
N ALA A 12 7.11 -41.59 50.22
CA ALA A 12 7.83 -40.42 50.69
C ALA A 12 8.07 -39.46 49.53
N ALA A 13 7.69 -38.19 49.73
CA ALA A 13 8.03 -37.10 48.83
C ALA A 13 9.53 -36.79 48.99
N VAL A 14 10.35 -37.31 48.08
CA VAL A 14 11.74 -36.88 47.91
C VAL A 14 11.72 -35.61 47.06
N LEU A 15 11.89 -34.46 47.72
CA LEU A 15 12.21 -33.18 47.07
C LEU A 15 13.66 -33.22 46.61
N ALA A 16 13.88 -33.65 45.36
CA ALA A 16 15.14 -33.45 44.67
C ALA A 16 15.13 -32.07 44.01
N LEU A 17 15.79 -31.10 44.65
CA LEU A 17 16.23 -29.85 44.04
C LEU A 17 17.31 -30.17 43.01
N THR A 18 16.93 -30.39 41.75
CA THR A 18 17.86 -30.36 40.63
C THR A 18 17.86 -28.96 40.02
N ALA A 19 19.02 -28.33 40.14
CA ALA A 19 19.35 -27.06 39.53
C ALA A 19 18.97 -27.05 38.05
N CYS A 20 18.26 -26.01 37.61
CA CYS A 20 18.08 -25.69 36.19
C CYS A 20 19.43 -25.30 35.59
N SER A 21 20.23 -26.28 35.18
CA SER A 21 21.34 -26.05 34.24
C SER A 21 20.72 -25.76 32.88
N SER A 22 20.77 -24.50 32.49
CA SER A 22 20.44 -24.01 31.16
C SER A 22 21.41 -24.57 30.12
N GLU A 23 21.08 -25.68 29.50
CA GLU A 23 21.56 -25.97 28.14
C GLU A 23 20.50 -25.48 27.16
N PRO A 24 20.80 -24.47 26.32
CA PRO A 24 19.91 -24.12 25.23
C PRO A 24 19.82 -25.34 24.29
N PRO A 25 18.62 -25.64 23.74
CA PRO A 25 18.49 -26.74 22.79
C PRO A 25 19.47 -26.53 21.63
N PRO A 26 20.09 -27.60 21.10
CA PRO A 26 21.01 -27.49 19.97
C PRO A 26 20.29 -26.71 18.88
N SER A 27 20.94 -25.66 18.35
CA SER A 27 20.36 -24.79 17.33
C SER A 27 20.08 -25.61 16.07
N GLY A 28 18.90 -26.20 16.03
CA GLY A 28 18.34 -26.80 14.83
C GLY A 28 18.34 -25.70 13.78
N LYS A 29 18.97 -25.98 12.65
CA LYS A 29 18.87 -25.13 11.46
C LYS A 29 17.40 -24.75 11.29
N PHE A 30 17.13 -23.47 11.10
CA PHE A 30 15.82 -23.01 10.67
C PHE A 30 15.34 -23.94 9.54
N PRO A 31 14.08 -24.42 9.57
CA PRO A 31 13.56 -25.15 8.43
C PRO A 31 13.85 -24.30 7.19
N PRO A 32 14.40 -24.89 6.11
CA PRO A 32 14.67 -24.14 4.90
C PRO A 32 13.40 -23.39 4.54
N ASN A 33 13.54 -22.09 4.29
CA ASN A 33 12.45 -21.22 3.89
C ASN A 33 11.68 -21.99 2.81
N PRO A 34 10.38 -22.32 3.01
CA PRO A 34 9.67 -23.18 2.07
C PRO A 34 9.91 -22.60 0.69
N GLU A 35 10.47 -23.42 -0.21
CA GLU A 35 10.77 -22.99 -1.57
C GLU A 35 9.55 -22.21 -2.05
N ARG A 36 9.76 -20.91 -2.35
CA ARG A 36 8.71 -20.05 -2.88
C ARG A 36 8.28 -20.72 -4.17
N LYS A 37 7.25 -21.58 -4.11
CA LYS A 37 6.49 -21.98 -5.29
C LYS A 37 6.22 -20.67 -6.01
N ALA A 38 6.60 -20.58 -7.29
CA ALA A 38 6.48 -19.37 -8.10
C ALA A 38 5.02 -18.89 -8.08
N GLY A 39 4.67 -18.12 -7.05
CA GLY A 39 3.37 -17.54 -6.83
C GLY A 39 3.38 -16.18 -7.49
N ALA A 40 2.25 -15.79 -8.09
CA ALA A 40 2.09 -14.49 -8.71
C ALA A 40 2.61 -13.37 -7.79
N ALA A 41 3.39 -12.44 -8.35
CA ALA A 41 3.85 -11.26 -7.64
C ALA A 41 2.71 -10.58 -6.87
N GLN A 42 2.97 -10.27 -5.60
CA GLN A 42 1.98 -9.71 -4.68
C GLN A 42 2.26 -8.25 -4.41
N SER A 43 1.19 -7.45 -4.41
CA SER A 43 1.20 -6.05 -3.98
C SER A 43 0.69 -5.94 -2.56
N LEU A 44 1.37 -5.16 -1.73
CA LEU A 44 0.87 -4.81 -0.41
C LEU A 44 -0.25 -3.76 -0.54
N ILE A 45 -1.46 -4.12 -0.16
CA ILE A 45 -2.58 -3.17 -0.06
C ILE A 45 -2.65 -2.67 1.37
N ASP A 46 -2.53 -1.36 1.54
CA ASP A 46 -2.48 -0.69 2.84
C ASP A 46 -3.37 0.57 2.83
N THR A 47 -3.70 1.06 4.03
CA THR A 47 -4.39 2.34 4.20
C THR A 47 -3.62 3.26 5.12
N ASP A 48 -3.92 4.56 5.01
CA ASP A 48 -3.46 5.58 5.95
C ASP A 48 -4.67 6.43 6.39
N PRO A 49 -5.08 6.36 7.67
CA PRO A 49 -4.53 5.52 8.73
C PRO A 49 -4.70 4.01 8.43
N SER A 50 -3.76 3.18 8.89
CA SER A 50 -3.76 1.73 8.62
C SER A 50 -4.91 0.99 9.30
N GLY A 51 -5.16 -0.26 8.86
CA GLY A 51 -6.18 -1.12 9.48
C GLY A 51 -7.58 -0.98 8.89
N LYS A 52 -7.79 -0.17 7.86
CA LYS A 52 -9.13 0.05 7.30
C LYS A 52 -9.52 -1.02 6.28
N ARG A 53 -10.84 -1.11 6.03
CA ARG A 53 -11.42 -2.09 5.11
C ARG A 53 -11.29 -1.63 3.68
N CYS A 54 -10.95 -2.58 2.81
CA CYS A 54 -10.92 -2.37 1.37
C CYS A 54 -11.55 -3.55 0.63
N VAL A 55 -12.01 -3.29 -0.57
CA VAL A 55 -12.43 -4.30 -1.54
C VAL A 55 -11.53 -4.18 -2.76
N VAL A 56 -10.88 -5.28 -3.13
CA VAL A 56 -10.18 -5.41 -4.40
C VAL A 56 -11.12 -6.08 -5.39
N SER A 57 -11.35 -5.45 -6.53
CA SER A 57 -12.27 -5.93 -7.56
C SER A 57 -11.67 -5.78 -8.95
N GLY A 58 -12.27 -6.47 -9.92
CA GLY A 58 -11.86 -6.43 -11.32
C GLY A 58 -12.69 -7.40 -12.15
N GLY A 59 -12.37 -7.50 -13.44
CA GLY A 59 -13.19 -8.27 -14.40
C GLY A 59 -12.98 -9.78 -14.38
N THR A 60 -11.92 -10.29 -13.72
CA THR A 60 -11.50 -11.68 -13.88
C THR A 60 -11.61 -12.55 -12.62
N ALA A 61 -11.91 -11.96 -11.46
CA ALA A 61 -12.08 -12.68 -10.20
C ALA A 61 -13.19 -12.06 -9.35
N ALA A 62 -13.77 -12.87 -8.46
CA ALA A 62 -14.74 -12.38 -7.49
C ALA A 62 -14.11 -11.29 -6.60
N PRO A 63 -14.86 -10.23 -6.22
CA PRO A 63 -14.35 -9.19 -5.35
C PRO A 63 -13.82 -9.76 -4.02
N LEU A 64 -12.65 -9.29 -3.60
CA LEU A 64 -12.01 -9.69 -2.35
C LEU A 64 -12.13 -8.56 -1.33
N SER A 65 -12.91 -8.81 -0.28
CA SER A 65 -12.92 -7.95 0.90
C SER A 65 -11.74 -8.27 1.81
N LEU A 66 -11.03 -7.24 2.28
CA LEU A 66 -9.88 -7.39 3.16
C LEU A 66 -9.80 -6.27 4.19
N THR A 67 -9.18 -6.59 5.31
CA THR A 67 -8.65 -5.61 6.26
C THR A 67 -7.18 -5.40 5.94
N THR A 68 -6.78 -4.13 5.78
CA THR A 68 -5.38 -3.76 5.51
C THR A 68 -4.52 -3.78 6.78
N PRO A 69 -3.19 -3.96 6.69
CA PRO A 69 -2.41 -4.23 5.49
C PRO A 69 -2.51 -5.70 5.04
N ARG A 70 -2.57 -5.95 3.72
CA ARG A 70 -2.62 -7.32 3.17
C ARG A 70 -1.93 -7.46 1.82
N LEU A 71 -1.19 -8.55 1.63
CA LEU A 71 -0.63 -8.93 0.34
C LEU A 71 -1.71 -9.51 -0.58
N VAL A 72 -1.78 -8.98 -1.81
CA VAL A 72 -2.77 -9.36 -2.82
C VAL A 72 -2.08 -9.53 -4.17
N ALA A 73 -2.36 -10.63 -4.86
CA ALA A 73 -1.96 -10.81 -6.26
C ALA A 73 -2.94 -10.05 -7.17
N LEU A 74 -2.66 -8.76 -7.44
CA LEU A 74 -3.51 -7.88 -8.24
C LEU A 74 -3.77 -8.43 -9.65
N SER A 75 -2.82 -9.17 -10.21
CA SER A 75 -2.94 -9.85 -11.52
C SER A 75 -4.12 -10.80 -11.62
N ARG A 76 -4.64 -11.32 -10.50
CA ARG A 76 -5.82 -12.20 -10.49
C ARG A 76 -7.12 -11.48 -10.84
N PHE A 77 -7.15 -10.16 -10.72
CA PHE A 77 -8.33 -9.32 -10.93
C PHE A 77 -8.35 -8.65 -12.32
N GLY A 78 -7.34 -8.91 -13.15
CA GLY A 78 -7.30 -8.49 -14.55
C GLY A 78 -6.21 -7.46 -14.80
N THR A 79 -6.38 -6.65 -15.85
CA THR A 79 -5.43 -5.57 -16.18
C THR A 79 -5.67 -4.32 -15.39
N ASP A 80 -6.90 -4.05 -14.96
CA ASP A 80 -7.27 -2.79 -14.31
C ASP A 80 -8.03 -3.05 -13.00
N PRO A 81 -7.40 -3.72 -12.03
CA PRO A 81 -8.00 -3.91 -10.72
C PRO A 81 -8.29 -2.58 -10.05
N VAL A 82 -9.34 -2.57 -9.24
CA VAL A 82 -9.76 -1.42 -8.45
C VAL A 82 -9.61 -1.77 -6.98
N VAL A 83 -8.96 -0.88 -6.24
CA VAL A 83 -8.90 -0.91 -4.78
C VAL A 83 -9.83 0.17 -4.25
N ASP A 84 -10.83 -0.25 -3.48
CA ASP A 84 -11.88 0.62 -2.94
C ASP A 84 -11.90 0.52 -1.42
N CYS A 85 -11.48 1.57 -0.73
CA CYS A 85 -11.31 1.58 0.73
C CYS A 85 -12.32 2.53 1.39
N PHE A 86 -12.85 2.10 2.54
CA PHE A 86 -13.85 2.84 3.29
C PHE A 86 -13.78 2.53 4.78
N ALA A 87 -14.14 3.52 5.59
CA ALA A 87 -14.24 3.42 7.03
C ALA A 87 -15.19 4.48 7.57
N ASP A 88 -15.81 4.20 8.71
CA ASP A 88 -16.65 5.19 9.39
C ASP A 88 -15.79 6.37 9.86
N GLY A 89 -16.28 7.60 9.65
CA GLY A 89 -15.49 8.80 9.93
C GLY A 89 -14.53 9.21 8.80
N TYR A 90 -14.56 8.53 7.65
CA TYR A 90 -13.70 8.85 6.50
C TYR A 90 -14.44 8.89 5.18
N PHE A 91 -13.93 9.67 4.22
CA PHE A 91 -14.36 9.60 2.83
C PHE A 91 -13.93 8.28 2.19
N ARG A 92 -14.83 7.66 1.42
CA ARG A 92 -14.53 6.47 0.61
C ARG A 92 -13.58 6.85 -0.53
N VAL A 93 -12.52 6.08 -0.72
CA VAL A 93 -11.53 6.33 -1.77
C VAL A 93 -11.39 5.11 -2.66
N ARG A 94 -11.51 5.34 -3.97
CA ARG A 94 -11.41 4.32 -5.00
C ARG A 94 -10.26 4.66 -5.95
N LYS A 95 -9.35 3.71 -6.17
CA LYS A 95 -8.21 3.85 -7.07
C LYS A 95 -8.15 2.68 -8.05
N ALA A 96 -8.07 2.97 -9.34
CA ALA A 96 -7.74 1.98 -10.36
C ALA A 96 -6.23 1.77 -10.37
N VAL A 97 -5.78 0.51 -10.39
CA VAL A 97 -4.38 0.11 -10.33
C VAL A 97 -4.02 -0.62 -11.63
N PRO A 98 -3.96 0.09 -12.77
CA PRO A 98 -3.71 -0.52 -14.06
C PRO A 98 -2.36 -1.25 -14.09
N ALA A 99 -2.32 -2.37 -14.78
CA ALA A 99 -1.11 -3.14 -15.03
C ALA A 99 -0.27 -2.42 -16.08
N ILE A 100 0.98 -2.12 -15.74
CA ILE A 100 1.85 -1.28 -16.56
C ILE A 100 2.92 -2.12 -17.24
N ALA A 101 3.05 -1.94 -18.55
CA ALA A 101 4.16 -2.47 -19.34
C ALA A 101 5.18 -1.39 -19.73
N GLU A 102 4.78 -0.12 -19.66
CA GLU A 102 5.61 1.03 -20.04
C GLU A 102 6.55 1.43 -18.90
N PRO A 103 7.88 1.31 -19.04
CA PRO A 103 8.80 1.68 -17.97
C PRO A 103 8.96 3.21 -17.79
N LEU A 104 8.72 4.02 -18.82
CA LEU A 104 8.94 5.47 -18.77
C LEU A 104 7.77 6.21 -18.09
N TYR A 105 8.06 6.96 -17.02
CA TYR A 105 7.09 7.79 -16.31
C TYR A 105 6.42 8.84 -17.20
N SER A 106 7.18 9.44 -18.13
CA SER A 106 6.69 10.44 -19.07
C SER A 106 5.59 9.91 -19.99
N LEU A 107 5.62 8.61 -20.31
CA LEU A 107 4.59 7.93 -21.09
C LEU A 107 3.46 7.40 -20.19
N ARG A 108 3.79 6.79 -19.05
CA ARG A 108 2.81 6.27 -18.09
C ARG A 108 1.85 7.34 -17.57
N ILE A 109 2.32 8.55 -17.30
CA ILE A 109 1.46 9.59 -16.72
C ILE A 109 0.33 10.02 -17.68
N ALA A 110 0.42 9.70 -18.98
CA ALA A 110 -0.68 9.88 -19.91
C ALA A 110 -1.80 8.84 -19.76
N ILE A 111 -1.51 7.70 -19.13
CA ILE A 111 -2.47 6.64 -18.85
C ILE A 111 -3.21 7.00 -17.55
N PRO A 112 -4.55 7.12 -17.55
CA PRO A 112 -5.33 7.38 -16.33
C PRO A 112 -5.02 6.35 -15.25
N GLY A 113 -4.76 6.81 -14.02
CA GLY A 113 -4.47 5.94 -12.88
C GLY A 113 -3.09 5.25 -12.87
N ALA A 114 -2.32 5.24 -13.95
CA ALA A 114 -1.01 4.55 -14.00
C ALA A 114 0.11 5.17 -13.15
N VAL A 115 -0.09 6.44 -12.76
CA VAL A 115 0.79 7.20 -11.87
C VAL A 115 -0.12 7.86 -10.84
N ASP A 116 0.05 7.44 -9.59
CA ASP A 116 -0.70 7.93 -8.44
C ASP A 116 0.25 7.97 -7.24
N PRO A 117 0.24 9.02 -6.40
CA PRO A 117 1.08 9.07 -5.21
C PRO A 117 0.78 7.96 -4.18
N ALA A 118 -0.38 7.31 -4.27
CA ALA A 118 -0.72 6.14 -3.47
C ALA A 118 0.07 4.87 -3.88
N PHE A 119 0.79 4.89 -5.01
CA PHE A 119 1.42 3.70 -5.57
C PHE A 119 2.92 3.71 -5.34
N GLY A 120 3.43 2.54 -4.95
CA GLY A 120 4.85 2.30 -4.82
C GLY A 120 5.57 2.05 -6.14
N PRO A 121 6.88 1.79 -6.07
CA PRO A 121 7.65 1.34 -7.21
C PRO A 121 7.04 0.08 -7.83
N ASP A 122 7.20 -0.11 -9.14
CA ASP A 122 6.68 -1.31 -9.79
C ASP A 122 7.39 -2.57 -9.27
N GLN A 123 6.67 -3.68 -9.30
CA GLN A 123 7.25 -5.00 -9.07
C GLN A 123 8.33 -5.29 -10.11
N LYS A 124 9.30 -6.12 -9.73
CA LYS A 124 10.25 -6.65 -10.71
C LYS A 124 9.49 -7.59 -11.67
N PRO A 125 9.80 -7.56 -12.98
CA PRO A 125 9.30 -8.57 -13.90
C PRO A 125 9.68 -9.95 -13.40
N ASP A 126 8.70 -10.83 -13.21
CA ASP A 126 8.93 -12.26 -13.04
C ASP A 126 8.37 -13.03 -14.25
N GLN A 127 8.75 -14.30 -14.38
CA GLN A 127 8.32 -15.15 -15.49
C GLN A 127 6.78 -15.29 -15.58
N GLY A 128 6.02 -14.96 -14.52
CA GLY A 128 4.57 -15.02 -14.48
C GLY A 128 3.84 -13.74 -14.88
N THR A 129 4.52 -12.58 -14.83
CA THR A 129 3.90 -11.26 -15.10
C THR A 129 3.61 -10.97 -16.57
N ARG A 130 4.16 -11.72 -17.53
CA ARG A 130 4.01 -11.46 -18.99
C ARG A 130 4.26 -10.00 -19.38
N GLY A 131 5.20 -9.33 -18.72
CA GLY A 131 5.52 -7.92 -18.96
C GLY A 131 4.52 -6.90 -18.40
N LYS A 132 3.52 -7.34 -17.63
CA LYS A 132 2.53 -6.49 -16.95
C LYS A 132 2.85 -6.39 -15.46
N LEU A 133 3.26 -5.21 -15.02
CA LEU A 133 3.71 -4.94 -13.66
C LEU A 133 2.63 -4.22 -12.86
N PHE A 134 2.51 -4.58 -11.59
CA PHE A 134 1.74 -3.84 -10.60
C PHE A 134 2.70 -3.13 -9.64
N PRO A 135 2.25 -2.07 -8.94
CA PRO A 135 3.06 -1.47 -7.89
C PRO A 135 3.28 -2.48 -6.76
N GLN A 136 4.46 -2.43 -6.13
CA GLN A 136 4.82 -3.26 -4.98
C GLN A 136 3.90 -3.01 -3.78
N TRP A 137 3.39 -1.79 -3.66
CA TRP A 137 2.41 -1.42 -2.66
C TRP A 137 1.41 -0.39 -3.21
N VAL A 138 0.20 -0.43 -2.68
CA VAL A 138 -0.87 0.56 -2.88
C VAL A 138 -1.29 1.00 -1.49
N ARG A 139 -0.97 2.24 -1.11
CA ARG A 139 -1.33 2.83 0.17
C ARG A 139 -2.38 3.91 -0.04
N ILE A 140 -3.64 3.58 0.22
CA ILE A 140 -4.76 4.51 0.06
C ILE A 140 -4.91 5.35 1.31
N ARG A 141 -4.73 6.66 1.17
CA ARG A 141 -5.04 7.58 2.26
C ARG A 141 -6.52 7.89 2.29
N LEU A 142 -7.11 7.79 3.47
CA LEU A 142 -8.50 8.09 3.75
C LEU A 142 -8.57 9.42 4.50
N GLN A 143 -9.31 10.37 3.94
CA GLN A 143 -9.49 11.68 4.54
C GLN A 143 -10.61 11.63 5.58
N GLU A 144 -10.38 12.27 6.74
CA GLU A 144 -11.40 12.37 7.78
C GLU A 144 -12.58 13.21 7.29
N ASN A 145 -13.79 12.76 7.63
CA ASN A 145 -15.04 13.39 7.21
C ASN A 145 -15.87 13.93 8.38
N VAL A 146 -15.40 13.76 9.62
CA VAL A 146 -16.09 14.14 10.84
C VAL A 146 -15.12 14.81 11.78
N PHE A 147 -15.49 15.98 12.30
CA PHE A 147 -14.68 16.78 13.20
C PHE A 147 -15.51 17.31 14.36
N ALA A 148 -14.86 17.66 15.48
CA ALA A 148 -15.56 18.29 16.60
C ALA A 148 -15.80 19.79 16.36
N THR A 149 -14.93 20.45 15.59
CA THR A 149 -15.05 21.88 15.30
C THR A 149 -14.61 22.21 13.88
N GLU A 150 -15.10 23.33 13.33
CA GLU A 150 -14.64 23.85 12.04
C GLU A 150 -13.14 24.17 12.05
N ALA A 151 -12.62 24.69 13.16
CA ALA A 151 -11.20 25.01 13.31
C ALA A 151 -10.30 23.76 13.28
N GLU A 152 -10.79 22.62 13.77
CA GLU A 152 -10.09 21.33 13.66
C GLU A 152 -10.09 20.84 12.21
N ARG A 153 -11.26 20.83 11.56
CA ARG A 153 -11.41 20.50 10.13
C ARG A 153 -10.45 21.31 9.27
N ASP A 154 -10.46 22.63 9.43
CA ASP A 154 -9.69 23.51 8.57
C ASP A 154 -8.18 23.36 8.79
N ARG A 155 -7.73 23.10 10.03
CA ARG A 155 -6.33 22.73 10.31
C ARG A 155 -5.95 21.39 9.67
N TYR A 156 -6.82 20.38 9.76
CA TYR A 156 -6.61 19.08 9.12
C TYR A 156 -6.45 19.23 7.60
N TYR A 157 -7.38 19.91 6.94
CA TYR A 157 -7.34 20.07 5.48
C TYR A 157 -6.22 20.99 4.99
N ALA A 158 -5.78 21.96 5.80
CA ALA A 158 -4.57 22.72 5.51
C ALA A 158 -3.32 21.81 5.50
N ALA A 159 -3.18 20.92 6.49
CA ALA A 159 -2.10 19.93 6.51
C ALA A 159 -2.21 18.93 5.35
N GLU A 160 -3.43 18.52 5.01
CA GLU A 160 -3.68 17.61 3.88
C GLU A 160 -3.29 18.22 2.53
N ALA A 161 -3.56 19.52 2.32
CA ALA A 161 -3.13 20.23 1.11
C ALA A 161 -1.60 20.25 0.97
N VAL A 162 -0.86 20.51 2.07
CA VAL A 162 0.61 20.46 2.08
C VAL A 162 1.10 19.05 1.73
N ARG A 163 0.46 18.02 2.29
CA ARG A 163 0.82 16.63 2.02
C ARG A 163 0.56 16.23 0.57
N ILE A 164 -0.56 16.64 -0.03
CA ILE A 164 -0.87 16.41 -1.44
C ILE A 164 0.22 17.03 -2.33
N GLN A 165 0.62 18.27 -2.03
CA GLN A 165 1.72 18.93 -2.74
C GLN A 165 3.03 18.16 -2.63
N GLN A 166 3.41 17.71 -1.43
CA GLN A 166 4.63 16.93 -1.22
C GLN A 166 4.59 15.59 -1.96
N ALA A 167 3.45 14.88 -1.92
CA ALA A 167 3.28 13.59 -2.57
C ALA A 167 3.42 13.71 -4.10
N TRP A 168 2.80 14.73 -4.70
CA TRP A 168 2.97 15.02 -6.13
C TRP A 168 4.36 15.59 -6.46
N GLY A 169 5.01 16.30 -5.53
CA GLY A 169 6.38 16.77 -5.67
C GLY A 169 7.39 15.63 -5.81
N GLU A 170 7.16 14.48 -5.17
CA GLU A 170 8.00 13.30 -5.36
C GLU A 170 7.84 12.69 -6.76
N VAL A 171 6.61 12.64 -7.27
CA VAL A 171 6.33 12.22 -8.66
C VAL A 171 7.00 13.19 -9.65
N GLU A 172 6.93 14.49 -9.39
CA GLU A 172 7.58 15.52 -10.20
C GLU A 172 9.10 15.35 -10.20
N ARG A 173 9.70 14.99 -9.05
CA ARG A 173 11.13 14.73 -8.93
C ARG A 173 11.55 13.53 -9.78
N ILE A 174 10.76 12.46 -9.81
CA ILE A 174 11.00 11.26 -10.65
C ILE A 174 10.92 11.64 -12.13
N LEU A 175 9.81 12.26 -12.54
CA LEU A 175 9.60 12.72 -13.91
C LEU A 175 10.70 13.69 -14.35
N GLY A 176 11.11 14.60 -13.47
CA GLY A 176 12.17 15.56 -13.72
C GLY A 176 13.54 14.89 -13.95
N ARG A 177 13.86 13.81 -13.23
CA ARG A 177 15.09 13.02 -13.49
C ARG A 177 15.03 12.33 -14.84
N GLU A 178 13.91 11.67 -15.16
CA GLU A 178 13.73 10.99 -16.43
C GLU A 178 13.82 11.96 -17.61
N CYS A 179 13.12 13.09 -17.53
CA CYS A 179 13.07 14.08 -18.60
C CYS A 179 14.41 14.80 -18.81
N ARG A 180 15.25 14.96 -17.78
CA ARG A 180 16.59 15.52 -17.95
C ARG A 180 17.50 14.61 -18.76
N ASN A 181 17.35 13.29 -18.64
CA ASN A 181 18.09 12.32 -19.43
C ASN A 181 17.65 12.28 -20.90
N GLN A 182 16.51 12.93 -21.23
CA GLN A 182 15.96 13.04 -22.58
C GLN A 182 16.16 14.44 -23.18
N THR A 183 16.86 15.36 -22.50
CA THR A 183 17.14 16.69 -23.03
C THR A 183 18.17 16.58 -24.16
N LYS A 184 17.92 17.25 -25.30
CA LYS A 184 18.95 17.42 -26.34
C LYS A 184 20.14 18.17 -25.73
N THR A 185 21.36 17.74 -26.04
CA THR A 185 22.63 18.18 -25.45
C THR A 185 22.93 19.69 -25.61
N GLU A 186 22.11 20.41 -26.37
CA GLU A 186 22.32 21.81 -26.72
C GLU A 186 21.12 22.65 -26.26
N ALA A 187 21.38 23.51 -25.27
CA ALA A 187 20.53 24.55 -24.66
C ALA A 187 19.80 24.22 -23.33
N LYS A 188 19.46 25.28 -22.57
CA LYS A 188 18.76 25.25 -21.28
C LYS A 188 17.35 25.86 -21.42
N GLY A 189 16.30 25.18 -20.91
CA GLY A 189 14.91 25.71 -20.83
C GLY A 189 13.79 24.69 -21.10
N LEU A 190 12.55 24.98 -20.64
CA LEU A 190 11.34 24.14 -20.82
C LEU A 190 10.98 23.87 -22.30
N ILE A 191 11.43 24.75 -23.21
CA ILE A 191 11.25 24.63 -24.66
C ILE A 191 12.02 23.43 -25.24
N LEU A 192 13.02 22.91 -24.50
CA LEU A 192 13.95 21.86 -24.94
C LEU A 192 13.60 20.47 -24.42
N LEU A 193 12.54 20.36 -23.61
CA LEU A 193 11.99 19.06 -23.27
C LEU A 193 11.32 18.46 -24.51
N THR A 194 11.41 17.14 -24.63
CA THR A 194 10.65 16.38 -25.62
C THR A 194 9.14 16.67 -25.48
N PRO A 195 8.36 16.58 -26.57
CA PRO A 195 6.90 16.73 -26.51
C PRO A 195 6.26 15.87 -25.42
N GLU A 196 6.76 14.66 -25.22
CA GLU A 196 6.34 13.69 -24.20
C GLU A 196 6.56 14.27 -22.79
N CYS A 197 7.74 14.79 -22.50
CA CYS A 197 8.06 15.39 -21.20
C CYS A 197 7.28 16.68 -20.91
N ARG A 198 7.00 17.50 -21.93
CA ARG A 198 6.13 18.67 -21.77
C ARG A 198 4.69 18.24 -21.45
N LYS A 199 4.15 17.27 -22.20
CA LYS A 199 2.82 16.72 -21.97
C LYS A 199 2.71 16.09 -20.58
N ALA A 200 3.72 15.32 -20.18
CA ALA A 200 3.79 14.67 -18.87
C ALA A 200 3.74 15.68 -17.72
N ARG A 201 4.52 16.76 -17.80
CA ARG A 201 4.50 17.83 -16.78
C ARG A 201 3.16 18.55 -16.70
N ARG A 202 2.52 18.82 -17.84
CA ARG A 202 1.17 19.40 -17.86
C ARG A 202 0.17 18.50 -17.14
N ILE A 203 0.15 17.21 -17.49
CA ILE A 203 -0.77 16.24 -16.88
C ILE A 203 -0.49 16.09 -15.38
N LEU A 204 0.78 16.14 -14.94
CA LEU A 204 1.13 16.13 -13.53
C LEU A 204 0.50 17.31 -12.79
N GLY A 205 0.61 18.52 -13.34
CA GLY A 205 -0.03 19.73 -12.79
C GLY A 205 -1.54 19.56 -12.67
N GLU A 206 -2.18 19.12 -13.76
CA GLU A 206 -3.64 18.87 -13.79
C GLU A 206 -4.09 17.85 -12.73
N ARG A 207 -3.35 16.75 -12.54
CA ARG A 207 -3.66 15.73 -11.52
C ARG A 207 -3.48 16.25 -10.10
N ARG A 208 -2.40 17.01 -9.85
CA ARG A 208 -2.17 17.64 -8.55
C ARG A 208 -3.28 18.63 -8.21
N ASP A 209 -3.65 19.48 -9.16
CA ASP A 209 -4.68 20.50 -8.97
C ASP A 209 -6.06 19.85 -8.78
N SER A 210 -6.33 18.74 -9.49
CA SER A 210 -7.52 17.90 -9.30
C SER A 210 -7.60 17.30 -7.90
N ASP A 211 -6.49 16.74 -7.37
CA ASP A 211 -6.45 16.19 -6.01
C ASP A 211 -6.63 17.28 -4.94
N LEU A 212 -6.04 18.46 -5.15
CA LEU A 212 -6.24 19.62 -4.26
C LEU A 212 -7.71 20.08 -4.27
N ALA A 213 -8.33 20.16 -5.46
CA ALA A 213 -9.73 20.51 -5.60
C ALA A 213 -10.65 19.47 -4.92
N ALA A 214 -10.37 18.18 -5.11
CA ALA A 214 -11.10 17.10 -4.42
C ALA A 214 -10.96 17.20 -2.90
N SER A 215 -9.77 17.54 -2.40
CA SER A 215 -9.55 17.74 -0.96
C SER A 215 -10.34 18.93 -0.42
N GLU A 216 -10.44 20.03 -1.16
CA GLU A 216 -11.27 21.19 -0.78
C GLU A 216 -12.77 20.87 -0.81
N ILE A 217 -13.22 20.06 -1.77
CA ILE A 217 -14.60 19.56 -1.81
C ILE A 217 -14.89 18.72 -0.56
N ASN A 218 -13.98 17.81 -0.19
CA ASN A 218 -14.11 16.98 1.01
C ASN A 218 -14.14 17.84 2.28
N ARG A 219 -13.33 18.92 2.36
CA ARG A 219 -13.41 19.89 3.46
C ARG A 219 -14.80 20.47 3.60
N ARG A 220 -15.41 20.95 2.51
CA ARG A 220 -16.76 21.54 2.53
C ARG A 220 -17.86 20.53 2.85
N GLN A 221 -17.65 19.27 2.50
CA GLN A 221 -18.61 18.18 2.74
C GLN A 221 -18.42 17.49 4.10
N SER A 222 -17.38 17.85 4.86
CA SER A 222 -17.11 17.26 6.16
C SER A 222 -18.15 17.70 7.20
N THR A 223 -18.52 16.78 8.07
CA THR A 223 -19.52 16.97 9.13
C THR A 223 -18.88 17.48 10.41
N ILE A 224 -19.56 18.40 11.10
CA ILE A 224 -19.23 18.80 12.48
C ILE A 224 -20.18 18.08 13.43
N ARG A 225 -19.65 17.42 14.47
CA ARG A 225 -20.41 16.70 15.49
C ARG A 225 -20.63 17.50 16.76
#